data_AF-A0AAD6ESN0-F1
#
_entry.id   AF-A0AAD6ESN0-F1
#
_cell.length_a   1.000
_cell.length_b   1.000
_cell.length_c   1.000
_cell.angle_alpha   90.00
_cell.angle_beta   90.00
_cell.angle_gamma   90.00
#
_symmetry.space_group_name_H-M   'P 1'
#
loop_
_entity.id
_entity.type
_entity.pdbx_description
1 polymer ?
#
loop_
_entity_poly.entity_id
_entity_poly.type
_entity_poly.pdbx_seq_one_letter_code
_entity_poly.pdbx_strand_id
1 'polypeptide(L)'
;MERSFAPSLLAIALLFAAILSGRAHEHHGDSSCEMDPNVRVLAEYRQGVVTVDGHVDDWDGVDGSEFELRPALDPDEDKKYQGGKLTVKAIHDGSNIYFALQVDGEYAYTKGESKQCPSVALMFQIGENASYDSMGGCADLPGSCTSQSCQGHGVDIMHFSMGTAIPGRLYGGNIIDNTAGNGGDRFGHLVDIYAWNPHCRYLDGIGPDVNYTNALNDWHGAWWHSSLMLHSGYIEENSPYATQGQKGTYYFEFSRPLRTMDRFQQDAQFTIGQVSKLAVAFWYPTGGQPWSKSQHYSGSCNWIPLDVALPSQASLSHSNNSSWDAATAFSLLLSVVAFCISVFIGYWVSKRKEVPFMPIEMTSVR
;
A
#
# COMPACT_ATOMS: atom_id res chain seq x y z
N MET A 1 34.22 -17.73 54.98
CA MET A 1 33.68 -18.14 53.68
C MET A 1 32.60 -17.14 53.30
N GLU A 2 33.01 -15.93 52.92
CA GLU A 2 32.10 -14.86 52.50
C GLU A 2 32.40 -14.60 51.02
N ARG A 3 31.51 -15.07 50.16
CA ARG A 3 31.63 -14.95 48.72
C ARG A 3 31.18 -13.55 48.31
N SER A 4 32.08 -12.86 47.62
CA SER A 4 31.84 -11.60 46.91
C SER A 4 30.75 -11.79 45.87
N PHE A 5 29.52 -11.36 46.18
CA PHE A 5 28.36 -11.35 45.26
C PHE A 5 28.06 -9.94 44.71
N ALA A 6 28.81 -8.92 45.11
CA ALA A 6 28.55 -7.54 44.75
C ALA A 6 28.80 -7.18 43.26
N PRO A 7 29.83 -7.70 42.56
CA PRO A 7 30.11 -7.21 41.20
C PRO A 7 29.18 -7.78 40.13
N SER A 8 28.52 -8.94 40.37
CA SER A 8 27.59 -9.53 39.40
C SER A 8 26.21 -8.87 39.39
N LEU A 9 25.72 -8.39 40.54
CA LEU A 9 24.43 -7.70 40.62
C LEU A 9 24.46 -6.33 39.94
N LEU A 10 25.58 -5.61 40.01
CA LEU A 10 25.75 -4.30 39.37
C LEU A 10 25.82 -4.43 37.83
N ALA A 11 26.49 -5.48 37.33
CA ALA A 11 26.57 -5.75 35.89
C ALA A 11 25.21 -6.17 35.30
N ILE A 12 24.42 -6.96 36.03
CA ILE A 12 23.07 -7.34 35.63
C ILE A 12 22.12 -6.12 35.67
N ALA A 13 22.24 -5.24 36.66
CA ALA A 13 21.46 -4.01 36.73
C ALA A 13 21.77 -3.02 35.58
N LEU A 14 23.04 -2.91 35.17
CA LEU A 14 23.44 -2.09 34.02
C LEU A 14 23.00 -2.71 32.68
N LEU A 15 23.00 -4.04 32.55
CA LEU A 15 22.44 -4.74 31.40
C LEU A 15 20.92 -4.60 31.31
N PHE A 16 20.19 -4.65 32.44
CA PHE A 16 18.74 -4.40 32.46
C PHE A 16 18.40 -2.93 32.19
N ALA A 17 19.20 -1.97 32.67
CA ALA A 17 19.02 -0.55 32.34
C ALA A 17 19.27 -0.26 30.85
N ALA A 18 20.19 -0.99 30.21
CA ALA A 18 20.43 -0.89 28.76
C ALA A 18 19.31 -1.55 27.92
N ILE A 19 18.63 -2.57 28.45
CA ILE A 19 17.48 -3.22 27.78
C ILE A 19 16.17 -2.43 28.00
N LEU A 20 16.07 -1.64 29.06
CA LEU A 20 14.93 -0.74 29.33
C LEU A 20 15.09 0.68 28.78
N SER A 21 16.24 1.00 28.18
CA SER A 21 16.49 2.29 27.51
C SER A 21 16.40 2.17 25.99
N GLY A 22 15.28 1.62 25.50
CA GLY A 22 14.76 2.07 24.21
C GLY A 22 14.40 3.53 24.39
N ARG A 23 15.30 4.43 23.99
CA ARG A 23 15.20 5.88 24.20
C ARG A 23 13.82 6.33 23.70
N ALA A 24 12.92 6.66 24.63
CA ALA A 24 11.77 7.47 24.33
C ALA A 24 12.29 8.73 23.64
N HIS A 25 11.68 9.04 22.50
CA HIS A 25 12.08 10.05 21.54
C HIS A 25 12.57 11.34 22.22
N GLU A 26 13.70 11.88 21.76
CA GLU A 26 13.98 13.29 22.06
C GLU A 26 12.88 14.10 21.38
N HIS A 27 11.97 14.59 22.23
CA HIS A 27 10.96 15.54 21.85
C HIS A 27 11.70 16.84 21.53
N HIS A 28 12.12 16.98 20.28
CA HIS A 28 12.45 18.29 19.76
C HIS A 28 11.17 19.11 19.87
N GLY A 29 11.13 20.03 20.84
CA GLY A 29 9.96 20.85 21.12
C GLY A 29 9.51 21.61 19.87
N ASP A 30 8.21 21.90 19.79
CA ASP A 30 7.51 22.67 18.75
C ASP A 30 8.43 23.15 17.62
N SER A 31 8.80 22.24 16.73
CA SER A 31 9.42 22.64 15.47
C SER A 31 8.29 23.22 14.64
N SER A 32 8.11 24.54 14.72
CA SER A 32 7.18 25.28 13.87
C SER A 32 7.71 25.24 12.43
N CYS A 33 7.56 24.11 11.77
CA CYS A 33 7.82 24.01 10.36
C CYS A 33 6.60 24.55 9.61
N GLU A 34 6.79 25.68 8.93
CA GLU A 34 5.77 26.28 8.07
C GLU A 34 5.79 25.58 6.71
N MET A 35 4.67 24.92 6.36
CA MET A 35 4.44 24.44 5.00
C MET A 35 3.84 25.55 4.15
N ASP A 36 4.24 25.62 2.88
CA ASP A 36 3.58 26.46 1.89
C ASP A 36 2.10 26.02 1.80
N PRO A 37 1.13 26.91 2.08
CA PRO A 37 -0.29 26.56 2.07
C PRO A 37 -0.81 26.14 0.69
N ASN A 38 -0.05 26.38 -0.38
CA ASN A 38 -0.41 25.96 -1.74
C ASN A 38 0.02 24.54 -2.06
N VAL A 39 0.91 23.94 -1.25
CA VAL A 39 1.36 22.56 -1.45
C VAL A 39 0.26 21.61 -1.02
N ARG A 40 -0.25 20.85 -1.99
CA ARG A 40 -1.31 19.85 -1.81
C ARG A 40 -1.14 18.73 -2.81
N VAL A 41 -1.75 17.59 -2.56
CA VAL A 41 -1.89 16.51 -3.53
C VAL A 41 -3.34 16.51 -4.02
N LEU A 42 -3.55 16.66 -5.32
CA LEU A 42 -4.87 16.62 -5.93
C LEU A 42 -5.09 15.24 -6.55
N ALA A 43 -6.08 14.50 -6.04
CA ALA A 43 -6.61 13.32 -6.70
C ALA A 43 -7.74 13.74 -7.64
N GLU A 44 -7.41 13.92 -8.91
CA GLU A 44 -8.40 14.27 -9.95
C GLU A 44 -9.27 13.07 -10.34
N TYR A 45 -10.51 13.33 -10.74
CA TYR A 45 -11.35 12.30 -11.34
C TYR A 45 -10.88 11.94 -12.74
N ARG A 46 -10.38 10.71 -12.93
CA ARG A 46 -9.98 10.14 -14.22
C ARG A 46 -10.38 8.67 -14.31
N GLN A 47 -11.28 8.34 -15.23
CA GLN A 47 -11.80 6.99 -15.37
C GLN A 47 -10.93 6.14 -16.31
N GLY A 48 -10.46 4.98 -15.83
CA GLY A 48 -9.81 3.96 -16.66
C GLY A 48 -8.52 4.40 -17.33
N VAL A 49 -7.81 5.36 -16.73
CA VAL A 49 -6.57 5.91 -17.30
C VAL A 49 -5.34 5.14 -16.83
N VAL A 50 -5.29 4.74 -15.55
CA VAL A 50 -4.11 4.09 -14.96
C VAL A 50 -4.35 2.61 -14.65
N THR A 51 -3.27 1.84 -14.73
CA THR A 51 -3.13 0.46 -14.28
C THR A 51 -2.04 0.41 -13.23
N VAL A 52 -2.21 -0.41 -12.18
CA VAL A 52 -1.16 -0.60 -11.17
C VAL A 52 -0.28 -1.75 -11.63
N ASP A 53 0.81 -1.45 -12.31
CA ASP A 53 1.74 -2.44 -12.87
C ASP A 53 3.20 -1.97 -12.87
N GLY A 54 3.50 -0.84 -12.25
CA GLY A 54 4.83 -0.23 -12.16
C GLY A 54 5.21 0.61 -13.38
N HIS A 55 4.42 0.63 -14.45
CA HIS A 55 4.72 1.42 -15.65
C HIS A 55 4.07 2.79 -15.57
N VAL A 56 4.88 3.84 -15.66
CA VAL A 56 4.39 5.21 -15.46
C VAL A 56 3.84 5.91 -16.70
N ASP A 57 3.85 5.24 -17.85
CA ASP A 57 3.44 5.84 -19.13
C ASP A 57 1.97 6.31 -19.10
N ASP A 58 1.12 5.63 -18.33
CA ASP A 58 -0.29 5.96 -18.15
C ASP A 58 -0.54 7.12 -17.17
N TRP A 59 0.47 7.52 -16.39
CA TRP A 59 0.48 8.72 -15.56
C TRP A 59 0.90 9.98 -16.32
N ASP A 60 1.14 9.87 -17.63
CA ASP A 60 1.43 11.01 -18.49
C ASP A 60 0.26 12.01 -18.48
N GLY A 61 0.59 13.28 -18.25
CA GLY A 61 -0.41 14.35 -18.13
C GLY A 61 -1.23 14.32 -16.82
N VAL A 62 -0.88 13.47 -15.85
CA VAL A 62 -1.32 13.65 -14.45
C VAL A 62 -0.33 14.58 -13.75
N ASP A 63 -0.84 15.67 -13.18
CA ASP A 63 -0.03 16.62 -12.42
C ASP A 63 0.48 15.99 -11.12
N GLY A 64 1.73 16.32 -10.77
CA GLY A 64 2.39 15.80 -9.58
C GLY A 64 2.88 16.92 -8.67
N SER A 65 2.86 16.66 -7.37
CA SER A 65 3.40 17.55 -6.35
C SER A 65 4.80 17.09 -5.98
N GLU A 66 5.78 17.98 -6.09
CA GLU A 66 7.18 17.69 -5.78
C GLU A 66 7.54 18.06 -4.34
N PHE A 67 8.33 17.20 -3.72
CA PHE A 67 8.76 17.29 -2.33
C PHE A 67 10.26 17.04 -2.21
N GLU A 68 10.92 17.84 -1.38
CA GLU A 68 12.26 17.50 -0.92
C GLU A 68 12.18 16.46 0.19
N LEU A 69 13.04 15.45 0.12
CA LEU A 69 13.09 14.37 1.10
C LEU A 69 14.12 14.70 2.20
N ARG A 70 13.66 14.77 3.44
CA ARG A 70 14.48 15.10 4.63
C ARG A 70 14.37 14.02 5.69
N PRO A 71 15.45 13.68 6.43
CA PRO A 71 15.35 12.67 7.48
C PRO A 71 14.29 13.07 8.52
N ALA A 72 13.37 12.17 8.83
CA ALA A 72 12.23 12.48 9.69
C ALA A 72 12.62 12.87 11.12
N LEU A 73 13.73 12.30 11.63
CA LEU A 73 14.23 12.59 12.97
C LEU A 73 15.21 13.78 13.02
N ASP A 74 15.69 14.23 11.85
CA ASP A 74 16.79 15.17 11.75
C ASP A 74 16.73 15.91 10.40
N PRO A 75 15.76 16.84 10.24
CA PRO A 75 15.38 17.39 8.94
C PRO A 75 16.32 18.48 8.40
N ASP A 76 17.55 18.53 8.92
CA ASP A 76 18.57 19.51 8.54
C ASP A 76 18.87 19.49 7.02
N GLU A 77 19.11 20.68 6.47
CA GLU A 77 19.36 20.90 5.04
C GLU A 77 20.51 20.05 4.47
N ASP A 78 21.58 19.86 5.24
CA ASP A 78 22.77 19.11 4.83
C ASP A 78 22.56 17.59 4.83
N LYS A 79 21.46 17.11 5.43
CA LYS A 79 21.11 15.68 5.53
C LYS A 79 19.99 15.27 4.57
N LYS A 80 19.53 16.19 3.72
CA LYS A 80 18.58 15.91 2.63
C LYS A 80 18.99 14.69 1.82
N TYR A 81 17.99 13.98 1.32
CA TYR A 81 18.21 12.91 0.37
C TYR A 81 18.90 13.44 -0.89
N GLN A 82 20.02 12.81 -1.25
CA GLN A 82 20.86 13.28 -2.35
C GLN A 82 20.48 12.67 -3.71
N GLY A 83 19.58 11.67 -3.73
CA GLY A 83 19.12 11.02 -4.96
C GLY A 83 18.21 11.90 -5.82
N GLY A 84 17.54 12.88 -5.20
CA GLY A 84 16.68 13.85 -5.87
C GLY A 84 15.40 14.12 -5.06
N LYS A 85 14.32 14.43 -5.77
CA LYS A 85 13.02 14.74 -5.16
C LYS A 85 12.07 13.55 -5.22
N LEU A 86 11.03 13.63 -4.38
CA LEU A 86 9.85 12.80 -4.46
C LEU A 86 8.77 13.56 -5.22
N THR A 87 8.14 12.94 -6.22
CA THR A 87 6.90 13.43 -6.84
C THR A 87 5.75 12.53 -6.43
N VAL A 88 4.65 13.11 -5.97
CA VAL A 88 3.41 12.39 -5.66
C VAL A 88 2.33 12.79 -6.65
N LYS A 89 1.78 11.83 -7.37
CA LYS A 89 0.61 11.97 -8.22
C LYS A 89 -0.55 11.18 -7.63
N ALA A 90 -1.77 11.69 -7.81
CA ALA A 90 -2.96 10.97 -7.39
C ALA A 90 -4.11 11.19 -8.37
N ILE A 91 -4.96 10.18 -8.53
CA ILE A 91 -6.24 10.26 -9.24
C ILE A 91 -7.26 9.33 -8.59
N HIS A 92 -8.54 9.43 -8.96
CA HIS A 92 -9.55 8.44 -8.62
C HIS A 92 -10.51 8.22 -9.79
N ASP A 93 -11.08 7.03 -9.90
CA ASP A 93 -12.05 6.69 -10.97
C ASP A 93 -13.50 6.68 -10.46
N GLY A 94 -13.71 7.06 -9.20
CA GLY A 94 -15.00 7.04 -8.51
C GLY A 94 -15.28 5.75 -7.74
N SER A 95 -14.48 4.70 -7.96
CA SER A 95 -14.50 3.45 -7.21
C SER A 95 -13.24 3.24 -6.39
N ASN A 96 -12.07 3.53 -6.97
CA ASN A 96 -10.76 3.43 -6.39
C ASN A 96 -10.04 4.78 -6.43
N ILE A 97 -9.12 4.96 -5.48
CA ILE A 97 -8.08 6.00 -5.53
C ILE A 97 -6.76 5.36 -5.92
N TYR A 98 -5.93 6.12 -6.63
CA TYR A 98 -4.64 5.69 -7.14
C TYR A 98 -3.58 6.71 -6.75
N PHE A 99 -2.38 6.22 -6.42
CA PHE A 99 -1.21 7.04 -6.14
C PHE A 99 -0.03 6.55 -6.97
N ALA A 100 0.76 7.48 -7.50
CA ALA A 100 2.09 7.19 -8.02
C ALA A 100 3.13 8.03 -7.29
N LEU A 101 4.18 7.38 -6.80
CA LEU A 101 5.35 8.01 -6.20
C LEU A 101 6.52 7.82 -7.14
N GLN A 102 7.17 8.93 -7.51
CA GLN A 102 8.38 8.93 -8.31
C GLN A 102 9.52 9.45 -7.45
N VAL A 103 10.57 8.65 -7.27
CA VAL A 103 11.71 9.04 -6.44
C VAL A 103 12.99 8.82 -7.24
N ASP A 104 13.67 9.91 -7.56
CA ASP A 104 14.98 9.83 -8.22
C ASP A 104 15.99 9.15 -7.30
N GLY A 105 16.75 8.20 -7.83
CA GLY A 105 17.67 7.44 -7.01
C GLY A 105 18.49 6.46 -7.83
N GLU A 106 19.59 5.99 -7.25
CA GLU A 106 20.33 4.90 -7.86
C GLU A 106 19.63 3.56 -7.60
N TYR A 107 19.78 2.62 -8.52
CA TYR A 107 19.21 1.29 -8.37
C TYR A 107 19.87 0.54 -7.21
N ALA A 108 19.05 0.11 -6.25
CA ALA A 108 19.43 -0.53 -5.00
C ALA A 108 18.45 -1.69 -4.76
N TYR A 109 18.90 -2.91 -5.00
CA TYR A 109 18.06 -4.10 -4.80
C TYR A 109 18.87 -5.33 -4.42
N THR A 110 18.64 -5.83 -3.22
CA THR A 110 19.17 -7.11 -2.75
C THR A 110 18.01 -8.00 -2.36
N LYS A 111 17.76 -9.04 -3.16
CA LYS A 111 16.66 -9.98 -2.93
C LYS A 111 16.74 -10.61 -1.55
N GLY A 112 15.63 -10.57 -0.82
CA GLY A 112 15.49 -11.08 0.55
C GLY A 112 15.97 -10.11 1.63
N GLU A 113 16.60 -8.99 1.26
CA GLU A 113 17.20 -8.04 2.19
C GLU A 113 16.46 -6.70 2.13
N SER A 114 15.26 -6.62 2.70
CA SER A 114 14.38 -5.44 2.62
C SER A 114 15.07 -4.13 3.01
N LYS A 115 15.99 -4.17 3.99
CA LYS A 115 16.74 -2.98 4.44
C LYS A 115 17.80 -2.48 3.46
N GLN A 116 18.13 -3.29 2.46
CA GLN A 116 19.02 -2.94 1.35
C GLN A 116 18.24 -2.59 0.07
N CYS A 117 16.91 -2.55 0.14
CA CYS A 117 16.04 -2.13 -0.95
C CYS A 117 15.25 -0.89 -0.51
N PRO A 118 14.83 -0.04 -1.45
CA PRO A 118 13.92 1.06 -1.14
C PRO A 118 12.58 0.56 -0.58
N SER A 119 11.94 1.40 0.22
CA SER A 119 10.59 1.19 0.73
C SER A 119 9.87 2.52 0.84
N VAL A 120 8.55 2.52 0.70
CA VAL A 120 7.71 3.74 0.77
C VAL A 120 6.56 3.52 1.72
N ALA A 121 6.04 4.62 2.27
CA ALA A 121 4.77 4.60 2.97
C ALA A 121 3.93 5.84 2.67
N LEU A 122 2.62 5.65 2.65
CA LEU A 122 1.62 6.71 2.66
C LEU A 122 0.85 6.60 3.97
N MET A 123 0.76 7.70 4.71
CA MET A 123 0.02 7.76 5.97
C MET A 123 -1.09 8.80 5.87
N PHE A 124 -2.27 8.46 6.36
CA PHE A 124 -3.49 9.25 6.28
C PHE A 124 -4.04 9.52 7.67
N GLN A 125 -4.48 10.75 7.92
CA GLN A 125 -5.21 11.07 9.14
C GLN A 125 -6.60 10.43 9.11
N ILE A 126 -6.95 9.73 10.19
CA ILE A 126 -8.31 9.21 10.43
C ILE A 126 -8.95 9.94 11.61
N GLY A 127 -8.23 10.00 12.73
CA GLY A 127 -8.70 10.66 13.93
C GLY A 127 -8.42 12.16 13.94
N GLU A 128 -9.37 12.96 14.41
CA GLU A 128 -9.27 14.43 14.44
C GLU A 128 -8.04 14.94 15.22
N ASN A 129 -7.60 14.20 16.23
CA ASN A 129 -6.44 14.52 17.08
C ASN A 129 -5.15 13.82 16.63
N ALA A 130 -5.16 13.11 15.50
CA ALA A 130 -3.98 12.39 15.02
C ALA A 130 -2.86 13.36 14.65
N SER A 131 -1.70 13.19 15.29
CA SER A 131 -0.51 13.97 14.99
C SER A 131 0.32 13.30 13.88
N TYR A 132 0.94 14.15 13.06
CA TYR A 132 1.81 13.73 11.95
C TYR A 132 3.10 13.08 12.46
N ASP A 133 3.77 13.74 13.39
CA ASP A 133 5.09 13.42 13.92
C ASP A 133 5.11 12.13 14.76
N SER A 134 3.99 11.84 15.43
CA SER A 134 3.86 10.71 16.35
C SER A 134 2.93 9.61 15.82
N MET A 135 2.70 9.56 14.49
CA MET A 135 1.87 8.54 13.82
C MET A 135 0.53 8.30 14.54
N GLY A 136 -0.16 9.40 14.88
CA GLY A 136 -1.39 9.39 15.67
C GLY A 136 -1.25 10.08 17.03
N GLY A 137 -0.16 9.85 17.75
CA GLY A 137 0.15 10.59 18.99
C GLY A 137 -0.67 10.20 20.22
N CYS A 138 -1.29 9.02 20.27
CA CYS A 138 -1.85 8.51 21.52
C CYS A 138 -0.73 8.29 22.57
N ALA A 139 -0.94 8.81 23.79
CA ALA A 139 0.04 8.77 24.87
C ALA A 139 0.20 7.39 25.55
N ASP A 140 -0.66 6.44 25.23
CA ASP A 140 -0.63 5.10 25.81
C ASP A 140 0.65 4.34 25.45
N LEU A 141 1.10 3.52 26.40
CA LEU A 141 2.31 2.72 26.27
C LEU A 141 2.08 1.45 25.43
N PRO A 142 3.16 0.81 24.96
CA PRO A 142 3.04 -0.47 24.25
C PRO A 142 2.21 -1.49 25.05
N GLY A 143 1.17 -2.04 24.43
CA GLY A 143 0.29 -3.05 25.04
C GLY A 143 -0.80 -2.51 25.97
N SER A 144 -0.96 -1.19 26.12
CA SER A 144 -2.05 -0.60 26.92
C SER A 144 -3.11 0.12 26.09
N CYS A 145 -2.91 0.24 24.78
CA CYS A 145 -3.78 1.04 23.93
C CYS A 145 -5.17 0.40 23.78
N THR A 146 -6.20 1.21 23.96
CA THR A 146 -7.59 0.81 23.75
C THR A 146 -8.29 1.80 22.84
N SER A 147 -9.37 1.36 22.20
CA SER A 147 -10.20 2.27 21.39
C SER A 147 -10.84 3.39 22.21
N GLN A 148 -10.95 3.22 23.53
CA GLN A 148 -11.47 4.23 24.44
C GLN A 148 -10.41 5.27 24.83
N SER A 149 -9.17 4.85 25.11
CA SER A 149 -8.09 5.74 25.52
C SER A 149 -7.43 6.46 24.35
N CYS A 150 -7.34 5.81 23.19
CA CYS A 150 -6.71 6.36 21.99
C CYS A 150 -7.72 6.87 20.94
N GLN A 151 -8.99 7.05 21.30
CA GLN A 151 -10.01 7.54 20.37
C GLN A 151 -9.58 8.88 19.75
N GLY A 152 -9.74 9.00 18.42
CA GLY A 152 -9.41 10.24 17.71
C GLY A 152 -7.92 10.40 17.37
N HIS A 153 -7.06 9.44 17.71
CA HIS A 153 -5.63 9.44 17.34
C HIS A 153 -5.31 8.49 16.18
N GLY A 154 -6.33 7.95 15.51
CA GLY A 154 -6.14 6.98 14.43
C GLY A 154 -5.40 7.56 13.23
N VAL A 155 -4.46 6.80 12.69
CA VAL A 155 -3.90 6.97 11.36
C VAL A 155 -4.00 5.65 10.61
N ASP A 156 -4.11 5.77 9.30
CA ASP A 156 -4.06 4.64 8.39
C ASP A 156 -2.80 4.76 7.52
N ILE A 157 -2.05 3.67 7.36
CA ILE A 157 -0.73 3.66 6.75
C ILE A 157 -0.61 2.47 5.81
N MET A 158 -0.37 2.74 4.55
CA MET A 158 0.14 1.73 3.63
C MET A 158 1.67 1.79 3.63
N HIS A 159 2.33 0.65 3.81
CA HIS A 159 3.78 0.53 3.70
C HIS A 159 4.17 -0.58 2.73
N PHE A 160 4.99 -0.24 1.74
CA PHE A 160 5.49 -1.18 0.74
C PHE A 160 7.01 -1.34 0.81
N SER A 161 7.48 -2.58 0.94
CA SER A 161 8.90 -2.91 0.90
C SER A 161 9.26 -3.87 -0.23
N MET A 162 10.24 -3.46 -1.04
CA MET A 162 10.66 -4.17 -2.24
C MET A 162 11.43 -5.47 -1.99
N GLY A 163 11.89 -5.75 -0.76
CA GLY A 163 12.91 -6.78 -0.47
C GLY A 163 12.77 -8.11 -1.20
N THR A 164 11.55 -8.62 -1.35
CA THR A 164 11.23 -9.86 -2.11
C THR A 164 10.39 -9.60 -3.36
N ALA A 165 10.02 -8.34 -3.62
CA ALA A 165 9.20 -7.95 -4.74
C ALA A 165 9.98 -8.01 -6.07
N ILE A 166 9.37 -8.63 -7.05
CA ILE A 166 9.67 -8.59 -8.49
C ILE A 166 9.06 -7.31 -9.10
N PRO A 167 9.80 -6.54 -9.92
CA PRO A 167 9.29 -5.36 -10.59
C PRO A 167 8.15 -5.68 -11.54
N GLY A 168 7.18 -4.79 -11.60
CA GLY A 168 6.00 -4.85 -12.45
C GLY A 168 4.97 -5.95 -12.11
N ARG A 169 5.13 -6.61 -10.96
CA ARG A 169 4.14 -7.54 -10.44
C ARG A 169 3.23 -6.82 -9.44
N LEU A 170 1.96 -7.22 -9.44
CA LEU A 170 0.95 -6.74 -8.50
C LEU A 170 1.07 -7.43 -7.14
N TYR A 171 1.09 -6.64 -6.07
CA TYR A 171 1.14 -7.04 -4.66
C TYR A 171 -0.09 -6.52 -3.90
N GLY A 172 -0.33 -7.06 -2.70
CA GLY A 172 -1.48 -6.71 -1.86
C GLY A 172 -2.77 -7.46 -2.23
N GLY A 173 -3.88 -7.12 -1.58
CA GLY A 173 -5.22 -7.70 -1.81
C GLY A 173 -5.32 -9.22 -1.60
N ASN A 174 -4.35 -9.84 -0.94
CA ASN A 174 -4.24 -11.30 -0.85
C ASN A 174 -4.77 -11.83 0.47
N ILE A 175 -5.99 -12.40 0.41
CA ILE A 175 -6.71 -12.98 1.54
C ILE A 175 -5.85 -13.98 2.34
N ILE A 176 -4.95 -14.73 1.69
CA ILE A 176 -4.15 -15.75 2.39
C ILE A 176 -3.15 -15.09 3.34
N ASP A 177 -2.44 -14.05 2.88
CA ASP A 177 -1.41 -13.38 3.69
C ASP A 177 -2.06 -12.48 4.76
N ASN A 178 -3.22 -11.90 4.47
CA ASN A 178 -4.02 -11.14 5.45
C ASN A 178 -4.39 -11.98 6.69
N THR A 179 -4.58 -13.30 6.56
CA THR A 179 -4.85 -14.18 7.72
C THR A 179 -3.67 -14.38 8.66
N ALA A 180 -2.44 -14.06 8.23
CA ALA A 180 -1.27 -14.10 9.11
C ALA A 180 -1.13 -12.81 9.94
N GLY A 181 -1.62 -11.68 9.42
CA GLY A 181 -1.66 -10.34 10.05
C GLY A 181 -0.39 -9.94 10.77
N ASN A 182 0.74 -10.22 10.14
CA ASN A 182 2.06 -9.83 10.62
C ASN A 182 2.76 -8.88 9.64
N GLY A 183 2.09 -8.46 8.55
CA GLY A 183 2.66 -7.70 7.44
C GLY A 183 3.76 -8.44 6.66
N GLY A 184 3.96 -9.72 6.97
CA GLY A 184 4.95 -10.60 6.39
C GLY A 184 4.38 -11.36 5.21
N ASP A 185 3.96 -10.64 4.17
CA ASP A 185 3.46 -11.25 2.95
C ASP A 185 4.50 -12.20 2.36
N ARG A 186 4.05 -13.37 1.87
CA ARG A 186 4.92 -14.34 1.21
C ARG A 186 5.62 -13.75 -0.03
N PHE A 187 5.03 -12.75 -0.67
CA PHE A 187 5.57 -12.09 -1.86
C PHE A 187 5.29 -10.60 -1.81
N GLY A 188 6.34 -9.77 -1.78
CA GLY A 188 6.25 -8.30 -1.74
C GLY A 188 5.51 -7.80 -0.49
N HIS A 189 6.21 -7.08 0.39
CA HIS A 189 5.64 -6.69 1.68
C HIS A 189 4.82 -5.41 1.54
N LEU A 190 3.57 -5.54 1.12
CA LEU A 190 2.61 -4.43 1.05
C LEU A 190 1.66 -4.58 2.22
N VAL A 191 1.83 -3.75 3.24
CA VAL A 191 1.11 -3.90 4.51
C VAL A 191 0.13 -2.76 4.69
N ASP A 192 -1.08 -3.10 5.11
CA ASP A 192 -2.07 -2.15 5.58
C ASP A 192 -1.99 -2.01 7.10
N ILE A 193 -1.84 -0.78 7.59
CA ILE A 193 -1.49 -0.52 8.98
C ILE A 193 -2.39 0.56 9.56
N TYR A 194 -3.30 0.16 10.45
CA TYR A 194 -3.96 1.11 11.32
C TYR A 194 -3.15 1.32 12.60
N ALA A 195 -2.96 2.56 13.03
CA ALA A 195 -2.20 2.88 14.24
C ALA A 195 -2.81 4.02 15.06
N TRP A 196 -2.54 4.02 16.37
CA TRP A 196 -2.78 5.18 17.24
C TRP A 196 -1.48 5.90 17.64
N ASN A 197 -0.37 5.19 17.55
CA ASN A 197 1.00 5.65 17.77
C ASN A 197 1.97 4.60 17.18
N PRO A 198 3.31 4.80 17.21
CA PRO A 198 4.26 3.87 16.60
C PRO A 198 4.29 2.46 17.23
N HIS A 199 3.73 2.29 18.42
CA HIS A 199 3.75 1.02 19.18
C HIS A 199 2.42 0.28 19.16
N CYS A 200 1.31 0.99 18.90
CA CYS A 200 -0.04 0.44 18.88
C CYS A 200 -0.56 0.41 17.45
N ARG A 201 -0.31 -0.73 16.80
CA ARG A 201 -0.50 -0.94 15.37
C ARG A 201 -1.25 -2.24 15.11
N TYR A 202 -2.14 -2.20 14.12
CA TYR A 202 -2.85 -3.35 13.58
C TYR A 202 -2.27 -3.57 12.20
N LEU A 203 -1.74 -4.77 11.94
CA LEU A 203 -1.13 -5.11 10.65
C LEU A 203 -2.09 -6.04 9.91
N ASP A 204 -2.53 -5.59 8.73
CA ASP A 204 -3.52 -6.28 7.89
C ASP A 204 -4.78 -6.68 8.69
N GLY A 205 -5.20 -5.79 9.60
CA GLY A 205 -6.38 -5.98 10.46
C GLY A 205 -6.14 -6.79 11.73
N ILE A 206 -4.92 -7.24 12.03
CA ILE A 206 -4.61 -7.98 13.27
C ILE A 206 -3.85 -7.09 14.26
N GLY A 207 -4.46 -6.86 15.42
CA GLY A 207 -3.86 -6.12 16.53
C GLY A 207 -2.96 -6.98 17.44
N PRO A 208 -2.21 -6.34 18.35
CA PRO A 208 -1.26 -7.02 19.25
C PRO A 208 -1.91 -8.06 20.19
N ASP A 209 -3.19 -7.91 20.51
CA ASP A 209 -3.95 -8.88 21.33
C ASP A 209 -4.73 -9.92 20.50
N VAL A 210 -4.39 -10.11 19.22
CA VAL A 210 -5.02 -11.07 18.29
C VAL A 210 -6.54 -10.85 18.14
N ASN A 211 -6.98 -9.60 18.19
CA ASN A 211 -8.33 -9.22 17.78
C ASN A 211 -8.32 -8.95 16.28
N TYR A 212 -8.96 -9.83 15.51
CA TYR A 212 -9.21 -9.62 14.08
C TYR A 212 -10.18 -8.45 13.89
N THR A 213 -9.78 -7.46 13.11
CA THR A 213 -10.67 -6.45 12.53
C THR A 213 -10.98 -6.82 11.07
N ASN A 214 -12.00 -6.18 10.50
CA ASN A 214 -12.32 -6.35 9.08
C ASN A 214 -11.54 -5.37 8.18
N ALA A 215 -10.58 -4.61 8.74
CA ALA A 215 -9.66 -3.74 8.01
C ALA A 215 -8.51 -4.58 7.45
N LEU A 216 -8.87 -5.50 6.56
CA LEU A 216 -7.90 -6.30 5.83
C LEU A 216 -7.18 -5.41 4.82
N ASN A 217 -5.98 -5.83 4.42
CA ASN A 217 -5.23 -5.14 3.39
C ASN A 217 -5.97 -5.17 2.04
N ASP A 218 -6.58 -4.04 1.73
CA ASP A 218 -7.33 -3.76 0.49
C ASP A 218 -6.50 -2.95 -0.52
N TRP A 219 -5.23 -2.70 -0.21
CA TRP A 219 -4.31 -2.03 -1.11
C TRP A 219 -3.78 -3.01 -2.16
N HIS A 220 -3.57 -2.48 -3.35
CA HIS A 220 -2.75 -3.12 -4.37
C HIS A 220 -1.58 -2.22 -4.71
N GLY A 221 -0.44 -2.80 -5.06
CA GLY A 221 0.72 -2.01 -5.45
C GLY A 221 1.69 -2.72 -6.37
N ALA A 222 2.48 -1.92 -7.08
CA ALA A 222 3.52 -2.36 -7.99
C ALA A 222 4.71 -1.40 -7.91
N TRP A 223 5.86 -1.83 -8.43
CA TRP A 223 7.06 -0.99 -8.49
C TRP A 223 7.88 -1.22 -9.75
N TRP A 224 8.65 -0.20 -10.11
CA TRP A 224 9.60 -0.22 -11.21
C TRP A 224 10.79 0.71 -10.94
N HIS A 225 11.84 0.56 -11.75
CA HIS A 225 12.95 1.50 -11.80
C HIS A 225 13.32 1.76 -13.26
N SER A 226 13.56 3.01 -13.65
CA SER A 226 13.79 3.39 -15.05
C SER A 226 15.05 2.78 -15.70
N SER A 227 15.96 2.18 -14.92
CA SER A 227 17.08 1.41 -15.46
C SER A 227 16.71 0.02 -15.95
N LEU A 228 15.50 -0.47 -15.65
CA LEU A 228 14.99 -1.77 -16.10
C LEU A 228 14.57 -1.67 -17.57
N MET A 229 15.19 -2.51 -18.41
CA MET A 229 15.03 -2.42 -19.87
C MET A 229 13.92 -3.33 -20.42
N LEU A 230 13.56 -4.39 -19.69
CA LEU A 230 12.55 -5.35 -20.13
C LEU A 230 11.17 -4.90 -19.65
N HIS A 231 10.27 -4.58 -20.57
CA HIS A 231 8.90 -4.18 -20.24
C HIS A 231 7.94 -5.39 -20.12
N SER A 232 8.43 -6.62 -20.31
CA SER A 232 7.62 -7.83 -20.28
C SER A 232 8.12 -8.81 -19.24
N GLY A 233 7.52 -8.77 -18.05
CA GLY A 233 7.47 -9.83 -17.05
C GLY A 233 8.82 -10.34 -16.53
N TYR A 234 9.34 -9.68 -15.50
CA TYR A 234 10.44 -10.24 -14.71
C TYR A 234 9.98 -11.48 -13.93
N ILE A 235 10.90 -12.43 -13.76
CA ILE A 235 10.75 -13.58 -12.86
C ILE A 235 11.83 -13.54 -11.80
N GLU A 236 11.63 -14.28 -10.72
CA GLU A 236 12.50 -14.29 -9.55
C GLU A 236 13.97 -14.64 -9.89
N GLU A 237 14.18 -15.49 -10.89
CA GLU A 237 15.48 -15.91 -11.42
C GLU A 237 16.24 -14.78 -12.14
N ASN A 238 15.55 -13.68 -12.50
CA ASN A 238 16.20 -12.51 -13.09
C ASN A 238 16.85 -11.60 -12.04
N SER A 239 16.72 -11.89 -10.75
CA SER A 239 17.32 -11.07 -9.70
C SER A 239 18.86 -11.15 -9.69
N PRO A 240 19.58 -10.01 -9.55
CA PRO A 240 19.05 -8.65 -9.51
C PRO A 240 18.62 -8.17 -10.91
N TYR A 241 17.48 -7.48 -10.98
CA TYR A 241 16.83 -7.12 -12.26
C TYR A 241 17.57 -6.03 -13.06
N ALA A 242 18.44 -5.28 -12.38
CA ALA A 242 19.33 -4.28 -12.95
C ALA A 242 20.66 -4.24 -12.18
N THR A 243 21.62 -3.48 -12.70
CA THR A 243 22.93 -3.29 -12.06
C THR A 243 22.81 -2.29 -10.91
N GLN A 244 23.35 -2.65 -9.74
CA GLN A 244 23.47 -1.77 -8.57
C GLN A 244 24.13 -0.44 -8.91
N GLY A 245 23.64 0.66 -8.34
CA GLY A 245 24.18 2.01 -8.56
C GLY A 245 23.77 2.67 -9.88
N GLN A 246 22.99 2.01 -10.73
CA GLN A 246 22.49 2.64 -11.96
C GLN A 246 21.56 3.79 -11.63
N LYS A 247 21.87 5.00 -12.10
CA LYS A 247 21.00 6.16 -11.94
C LYS A 247 19.66 5.94 -12.64
N GLY A 248 18.59 6.38 -12.01
CA GLY A 248 17.25 6.38 -12.57
C GLY A 248 16.25 6.94 -11.59
N THR A 249 15.02 6.49 -11.73
CA THR A 249 13.87 6.91 -10.94
C THR A 249 13.10 5.66 -10.56
N TYR A 250 12.78 5.55 -9.28
CA TYR A 250 11.85 4.55 -8.79
C TYR A 250 10.42 5.02 -9.02
N TYR A 251 9.59 4.08 -9.43
CA TYR A 251 8.16 4.27 -9.57
C TYR A 251 7.46 3.29 -8.65
N PHE A 252 6.57 3.80 -7.81
CA PHE A 252 5.69 3.00 -6.98
C PHE A 252 4.26 3.40 -7.26
N GLU A 253 3.42 2.43 -7.50
CA GLU A 253 2.01 2.64 -7.79
C GLU A 253 1.17 1.92 -6.77
N PHE A 254 0.10 2.57 -6.33
CA PHE A 254 -0.81 2.03 -5.35
C PHE A 254 -2.24 2.30 -5.75
N SER A 255 -3.14 1.37 -5.44
CA SER A 255 -4.57 1.61 -5.50
C SER A 255 -5.27 1.04 -4.29
N ARG A 256 -6.37 1.68 -3.91
CA ARG A 256 -7.31 1.15 -2.93
C ARG A 256 -8.74 1.52 -3.30
N PRO A 257 -9.72 0.66 -3.03
CA PRO A 257 -11.12 1.08 -3.03
C PRO A 257 -11.35 2.32 -2.15
N LEU A 258 -12.14 3.27 -2.66
CA LEU A 258 -12.62 4.42 -1.89
C LEU A 258 -13.54 4.00 -0.73
N ARG A 259 -14.10 2.80 -0.81
CA ARG A 259 -14.91 2.18 0.24
C ARG A 259 -14.39 0.77 0.49
N THR A 260 -13.90 0.53 1.69
CA THR A 260 -13.46 -0.81 2.13
C THR A 260 -14.59 -1.52 2.87
N MET A 261 -14.37 -2.78 3.21
CA MET A 261 -15.30 -3.55 4.04
C MET A 261 -15.13 -3.27 5.54
N ASP A 262 -14.21 -2.38 5.90
CA ASP A 262 -13.96 -2.02 7.29
C ASP A 262 -15.17 -1.31 7.91
N ARG A 263 -15.64 -1.88 9.02
CA ARG A 263 -16.79 -1.38 9.78
C ARG A 263 -16.38 -0.50 10.96
N PHE A 264 -15.08 -0.47 11.29
CA PHE A 264 -14.53 0.27 12.41
C PHE A 264 -14.00 1.65 12.01
N GLN A 265 -14.15 2.04 10.74
CA GLN A 265 -13.74 3.34 10.19
C GLN A 265 -12.23 3.61 10.34
N GLN A 266 -11.43 2.56 10.37
CA GLN A 266 -9.98 2.57 10.21
C GLN A 266 -9.61 3.06 8.78
N ASP A 267 -10.46 2.76 7.80
CA ASP A 267 -10.25 3.08 6.37
C ASP A 267 -11.12 4.23 5.84
N ALA A 268 -11.31 5.28 6.64
CA ALA A 268 -12.28 6.34 6.36
C ALA A 268 -11.72 7.60 5.67
N GLN A 269 -10.45 7.59 5.23
CA GLN A 269 -9.75 8.79 4.79
C GLN A 269 -10.14 9.32 3.40
N PHE A 270 -10.78 8.52 2.55
CA PHE A 270 -11.04 8.88 1.14
C PHE A 270 -12.51 9.16 0.89
N THR A 271 -12.89 10.44 0.96
CA THR A 271 -14.23 10.89 0.58
C THR A 271 -14.16 11.87 -0.57
N ILE A 272 -14.83 11.56 -1.68
CA ILE A 272 -14.92 12.45 -2.84
C ILE A 272 -15.52 13.80 -2.41
N GLY A 273 -14.87 14.88 -2.82
CA GLY A 273 -15.22 16.26 -2.49
C GLY A 273 -14.72 16.73 -1.12
N GLN A 274 -13.95 15.91 -0.40
CA GLN A 274 -13.37 16.26 0.89
C GLN A 274 -11.84 16.37 0.82
N VAL A 275 -11.30 17.10 1.80
CA VAL A 275 -9.86 17.22 2.02
C VAL A 275 -9.47 16.27 3.14
N SER A 276 -8.55 15.37 2.84
CA SER A 276 -7.88 14.51 3.82
C SER A 276 -6.47 15.03 4.11
N LYS A 277 -5.76 14.39 5.02
CA LYS A 277 -4.35 14.71 5.32
C LYS A 277 -3.47 13.51 5.04
N LEU A 278 -2.40 13.76 4.30
CA LEU A 278 -1.45 12.78 3.80
C LEU A 278 -0.05 13.08 4.37
N ALA A 279 0.72 12.02 4.58
CA ALA A 279 2.15 12.05 4.82
C ALA A 279 2.82 10.99 3.94
N VAL A 280 4.03 11.27 3.48
CA VAL A 280 4.78 10.36 2.60
C VAL A 280 6.17 10.13 3.17
N ALA A 281 6.55 8.86 3.28
CA ALA A 281 7.85 8.45 3.78
C ALA A 281 8.60 7.56 2.78
N PHE A 282 9.93 7.65 2.81
CA PHE A 282 10.82 6.89 1.94
C PHE A 282 12.03 6.37 2.72
N TRP A 283 12.31 5.08 2.60
CA TRP A 283 13.52 4.45 3.12
C TRP A 283 14.42 4.10 1.94
N TYR A 284 15.71 4.40 2.09
CA TYR A 284 16.71 4.14 1.06
C TYR A 284 18.06 3.78 1.67
N PRO A 285 18.78 2.77 1.14
CA PRO A 285 20.10 2.41 1.63
C PRO A 285 21.16 3.43 1.17
N THR A 286 21.54 4.34 2.07
CA THR A 286 22.53 5.38 1.77
C THR A 286 23.96 4.85 1.97
N GLY A 287 24.85 5.11 1.00
CA GLY A 287 26.26 4.71 1.09
C GLY A 287 26.48 3.19 1.16
N GLY A 288 25.56 2.41 0.60
CA GLY A 288 25.59 0.94 0.65
C GLY A 288 25.28 0.34 2.02
N GLN A 289 24.85 1.15 2.99
CA GLN A 289 24.45 0.68 4.31
C GLN A 289 22.95 0.39 4.35
N PRO A 290 22.52 -0.72 4.98
CA PRO A 290 21.11 -0.99 5.19
C PRO A 290 20.47 0.08 6.07
N TRP A 291 19.25 0.50 5.73
CA TRP A 291 18.50 1.44 6.57
C TRP A 291 17.92 0.75 7.83
N SER A 292 17.63 1.54 8.85
CA SER A 292 16.86 1.10 10.03
C SER A 292 15.44 1.65 10.01
N LYS A 293 14.54 1.04 10.81
CA LYS A 293 13.10 1.35 10.77
C LYS A 293 12.80 2.84 10.96
N SER A 294 13.55 3.53 11.81
CA SER A 294 13.35 4.96 12.09
C SER A 294 14.07 5.90 11.13
N GLN A 295 14.97 5.40 10.27
CA GLN A 295 15.77 6.20 9.33
C GLN A 295 15.06 6.36 7.98
N HIS A 296 13.85 6.92 8.00
CA HIS A 296 13.19 7.36 6.78
C HIS A 296 13.41 8.83 6.51
N TYR A 297 13.31 9.16 5.23
CA TYR A 297 13.04 10.50 4.78
C TYR A 297 11.53 10.74 4.77
N SER A 298 11.12 11.97 5.07
CA SER A 298 9.77 12.44 4.84
C SER A 298 9.74 13.48 3.73
N GLY A 299 8.65 13.49 2.95
CA GLY A 299 8.37 14.53 1.95
C GLY A 299 7.84 15.84 2.55
N SER A 300 7.50 15.86 3.84
CA SER A 300 7.01 17.07 4.50
C SER A 300 7.42 17.11 5.98
N CYS A 301 7.11 18.22 6.64
CA CYS A 301 7.28 18.39 8.07
C CYS A 301 5.96 18.46 8.84
N ASN A 302 4.84 18.44 8.11
CA ASN A 302 3.49 18.35 8.64
C ASN A 302 2.59 17.64 7.62
N TRP A 303 1.33 17.43 7.97
CA TRP A 303 0.31 16.91 7.08
C TRP A 303 0.19 17.71 5.77
N ILE A 304 0.24 17.00 4.64
CA ILE A 304 -0.03 17.52 3.31
C ILE A 304 -1.55 17.39 3.05
N PRO A 305 -2.24 18.47 2.65
CA PRO A 305 -3.63 18.36 2.21
C PRO A 305 -3.75 17.44 0.99
N LEU A 306 -4.66 16.46 1.06
CA LEU A 306 -5.03 15.57 -0.03
C LEU A 306 -6.47 15.84 -0.44
N ASP A 307 -6.67 16.32 -1.67
CA ASP A 307 -7.99 16.66 -2.19
C ASP A 307 -8.50 15.56 -3.11
N VAL A 308 -9.61 14.92 -2.73
CA VAL A 308 -10.29 13.99 -3.63
C VAL A 308 -11.33 14.79 -4.41
N ALA A 309 -11.02 15.14 -5.66
CA ALA A 309 -11.81 16.09 -6.43
C ALA A 309 -13.22 15.56 -6.78
N LEU A 310 -14.17 16.46 -6.98
CA LEU A 310 -15.43 16.09 -7.62
C LEU A 310 -15.21 15.88 -9.14
N PRO A 311 -15.93 14.96 -9.78
CA PRO A 311 -15.95 14.86 -11.24
C PRO A 311 -16.40 16.20 -11.86
N SER A 312 -15.59 16.72 -12.79
CA SER A 312 -15.98 17.89 -13.59
C SER A 312 -16.80 17.46 -14.80
N GLN A 313 -17.64 18.34 -15.35
CA GLN A 313 -18.39 18.04 -16.59
C GLN A 313 -17.46 17.70 -17.78
N ALA A 314 -16.25 18.28 -17.80
CA ALA A 314 -15.25 17.99 -18.83
C ALA A 314 -14.66 16.57 -18.69
N SER A 315 -14.44 16.09 -17.46
CA SER A 315 -13.89 14.73 -17.23
C SER A 315 -14.92 13.62 -17.45
N LEU A 316 -16.22 13.90 -17.25
CA LEU A 316 -17.30 13.00 -17.66
C LEU A 316 -17.39 12.84 -19.20
N SER A 317 -17.07 13.90 -19.96
CA SER A 317 -17.17 13.90 -21.42
C SER A 317 -16.10 13.06 -22.14
N HIS A 318 -14.94 12.82 -21.51
CA HIS A 318 -13.89 11.92 -22.05
C HIS A 318 -14.32 10.45 -22.02
N SER A 319 -15.29 10.06 -21.19
CA SER A 319 -15.78 8.67 -21.09
C SER A 319 -16.70 8.24 -22.25
N ASN A 320 -17.29 9.18 -22.99
CA ASN A 320 -18.28 8.91 -24.03
C ASN A 320 -17.69 8.30 -25.33
N ASN A 321 -16.37 8.16 -25.44
CA ASN A 321 -15.71 7.57 -26.60
C ASN A 321 -15.12 6.16 -26.32
N SER A 322 -15.60 5.44 -25.31
CA SER A 322 -15.08 4.10 -25.03
C SER A 322 -15.85 3.00 -25.81
N SER A 323 -15.10 2.11 -26.45
CA SER A 323 -15.57 0.90 -27.15
C SER A 323 -16.30 -0.11 -26.24
N TRP A 324 -16.36 0.17 -24.94
CA TRP A 324 -16.90 -0.67 -23.88
C TRP A 324 -18.43 -0.78 -23.93
N ASP A 325 -19.13 0.28 -24.33
CA ASP A 325 -20.59 0.24 -24.49
C ASP A 325 -21.01 -0.72 -25.61
N ALA A 326 -20.25 -0.76 -26.70
CA ALA A 326 -20.48 -1.71 -27.77
C ALA A 326 -20.23 -3.14 -27.30
N ALA A 327 -19.09 -3.41 -26.64
CA ALA A 327 -18.76 -4.75 -26.14
C ALA A 327 -19.78 -5.27 -25.11
N THR A 328 -20.29 -4.39 -24.25
CA THR A 328 -21.31 -4.72 -23.26
C THR A 328 -22.66 -5.02 -23.92
N ALA A 329 -23.06 -4.20 -24.90
CA ALA A 329 -24.27 -4.46 -25.70
C ALA A 329 -24.17 -5.77 -26.50
N PHE A 330 -23.01 -6.06 -27.09
CA PHE A 330 -22.75 -7.33 -27.79
C PHE A 330 -22.78 -8.52 -26.82
N SER A 331 -22.22 -8.39 -25.63
CA SER A 331 -22.24 -9.46 -24.61
C SER A 331 -23.67 -9.73 -24.11
N LEU A 332 -24.46 -8.68 -23.91
CA LEU A 332 -25.88 -8.81 -23.57
C LEU A 332 -26.64 -9.52 -24.70
N LEU A 333 -26.43 -9.13 -25.96
CA LEU A 333 -27.03 -9.78 -27.11
C LEU A 333 -26.67 -11.28 -27.17
N LEU A 334 -25.39 -11.62 -27.02
CA LEU A 334 -24.91 -13.00 -27.04
C LEU A 334 -25.49 -13.84 -25.90
N SER A 335 -25.60 -13.27 -24.69
CA SER A 335 -26.20 -13.95 -23.54
C SER A 335 -27.70 -14.23 -23.75
N VAL A 336 -28.44 -13.29 -24.32
CA VAL A 336 -29.85 -13.47 -24.68
C VAL A 336 -29.99 -14.56 -25.76
N VAL A 337 -29.15 -14.53 -26.79
CA VAL A 337 -29.14 -15.56 -27.85
C VAL A 337 -28.83 -16.95 -27.26
N ALA A 338 -27.82 -17.06 -26.41
CA ALA A 338 -27.45 -18.31 -25.76
C ALA A 338 -28.59 -18.85 -24.86
N PHE A 339 -29.28 -17.96 -24.13
CA PHE A 339 -30.45 -18.32 -23.33
C PHE A 339 -31.59 -18.84 -24.21
N CYS A 340 -31.92 -18.15 -25.29
CA CYS A 340 -32.95 -18.58 -26.24
C CYS A 340 -32.62 -19.95 -26.88
N ILE A 341 -31.37 -20.17 -27.28
CA ILE A 341 -30.91 -21.46 -27.82
C ILE A 341 -31.05 -22.56 -26.76
N SER A 342 -30.69 -22.28 -25.51
CA SER A 342 -30.78 -23.25 -24.41
C SER A 342 -32.24 -23.66 -24.13
N VAL A 343 -33.16 -22.69 -24.11
CA VAL A 343 -34.60 -22.94 -23.98
C VAL A 343 -35.13 -23.75 -25.17
N PHE A 344 -34.71 -23.41 -26.38
CA PHE A 344 -35.12 -24.12 -27.60
C PHE A 344 -34.63 -25.58 -27.61
N ILE A 345 -33.36 -25.83 -27.28
CA ILE A 345 -32.80 -27.18 -27.16
C ILE A 345 -33.52 -27.96 -26.07
N GLY A 346 -33.72 -27.37 -24.89
CA GLY A 346 -34.46 -27.99 -23.79
C GLY A 346 -35.88 -28.39 -24.19
N TYR A 347 -36.59 -27.49 -24.88
CA TYR A 347 -37.91 -27.77 -25.43
C TYR A 347 -37.89 -28.89 -26.49
N TRP A 348 -36.93 -28.85 -27.42
CA TRP A 348 -36.79 -29.84 -28.48
C TRP A 348 -36.49 -31.24 -27.94
N VAL A 349 -35.58 -31.35 -26.96
CA VAL A 349 -35.28 -32.61 -26.27
C VAL A 349 -36.50 -33.09 -25.49
N SER A 350 -37.23 -32.21 -24.81
CA SER A 350 -38.44 -32.60 -24.07
C SER A 350 -39.56 -33.15 -24.98
N LYS A 351 -39.62 -32.69 -26.24
CA LYS A 351 -40.59 -33.15 -27.24
C LYS A 351 -40.20 -34.45 -27.94
N ARG A 352 -38.92 -34.82 -27.93
CA ARG A 352 -38.47 -36.13 -28.42
C ARG A 352 -38.54 -37.14 -27.29
N LYS A 353 -39.76 -37.65 -27.02
CA LYS A 353 -39.93 -38.88 -26.24
C LYS A 353 -39.65 -40.10 -27.13
N GLU A 354 -38.94 -41.06 -26.52
CA GLU A 354 -38.69 -42.45 -26.95
C GLU A 354 -37.61 -42.66 -28.03
N VAL A 355 -36.37 -42.83 -27.56
CA VAL A 355 -35.49 -43.84 -28.16
C VAL A 355 -35.69 -45.11 -27.33
N PRO A 356 -36.23 -46.22 -27.89
CA PRO A 356 -36.42 -47.44 -27.13
C PRO A 356 -35.06 -47.98 -26.72
N PHE A 357 -34.90 -48.20 -25.41
CA PHE A 357 -33.73 -48.87 -24.85
C PHE A 357 -33.79 -50.34 -25.28
N MET A 358 -32.85 -50.79 -26.12
CA MET A 358 -32.62 -52.21 -26.35
C MET A 358 -31.61 -52.72 -25.31
N PRO A 359 -32.03 -53.51 -24.31
CA PRO A 359 -31.09 -54.16 -23.42
C PRO A 359 -30.28 -55.22 -24.21
N ILE A 360 -28.99 -55.29 -23.92
CA ILE A 360 -28.08 -56.29 -24.47
C ILE A 360 -28.58 -57.67 -24.05
N GLU A 361 -28.91 -58.54 -25.01
CA GLU A 361 -29.22 -59.94 -24.72
C GLU A 361 -28.01 -60.62 -24.08
N MET A 362 -28.20 -61.14 -22.87
CA MET A 362 -27.26 -62.05 -22.24
C MET A 362 -27.33 -63.40 -22.94
N THR A 363 -26.42 -63.68 -23.88
CA THR A 363 -26.18 -65.06 -24.31
C THR A 363 -25.42 -65.83 -23.24
N SER A 364 -26.19 -66.59 -22.47
CA SER A 364 -25.75 -67.72 -21.66
C SER A 364 -25.31 -68.89 -22.54
N VAL A 365 -24.04 -69.28 -22.44
CA VAL A 365 -23.45 -70.63 -22.54
C VAL A 365 -24.12 -71.65 -23.49
N ARG A 366 -23.45 -72.01 -24.60
CA ARG A 366 -22.64 -73.24 -24.71
C ARG A 366 -21.80 -73.27 -25.98
#